data_AF-A0A9Q1FW64-F1
#
_entry.id   AF-A0A9Q1FW64-F1
#
_cell.length_a   1.000
_cell.length_b   1.000
_cell.length_c   1.000
_cell.angle_alpha   90.00
_cell.angle_beta   90.00
_cell.angle_gamma   90.00
#
_symmetry.space_group_name_H-M   'P 1'
#
loop_
_entity.id
_entity.type
_entity.pdbx_description
1 polymer ?
#
loop_
_entity_poly.entity_id
_entity_poly.type
_entity_poly.pdbx_seq_one_letter_code
_entity_poly.pdbx_strand_id
1 'polypeptide(L)'
;MSSRSDCIKRGADLVIVENEEEQEFIAKNNKKEDHCWIGLSDLETEGTWIWVDGSPLQTGFWGSGEPDDHYWINNKKYEKSDCVPDYDW
;
A
#
# COMPACT_ATOMS: atom_id res chain seq x y z
N MET A 1 3.02 -7.49 15.33
CA MET A 1 2.80 -8.44 14.22
C MET A 1 2.39 -7.61 13.02
N SER A 2 3.00 -7.82 11.85
CA SER A 2 2.62 -7.09 10.63
C SER A 2 1.37 -7.70 10.00
N SER A 3 0.64 -6.92 9.20
CA SER A 3 -0.52 -7.38 8.42
C SER A 3 -0.17 -8.59 7.56
N ARG A 4 1.03 -8.57 6.95
CA ARG A 4 1.60 -9.70 6.20
C ARG A 4 1.73 -10.98 7.03
N SER A 5 2.22 -10.85 8.27
CA SER A 5 2.39 -12.01 9.16
C SER A 5 1.05 -12.66 9.52
N ASP A 6 -0.04 -11.89 9.63
CA ASP A 6 -1.38 -12.44 9.86
C ASP A 6 -1.91 -13.20 8.64
N CYS A 7 -1.77 -12.62 7.44
CA CYS A 7 -2.12 -13.27 6.17
C CYS A 7 -1.38 -14.60 6.02
N ILE A 8 -0.05 -14.62 6.24
CA ILE A 8 0.77 -15.83 6.13
C ILE A 8 0.29 -16.91 7.11
N LYS A 9 -0.07 -16.54 8.35
CA LYS A 9 -0.62 -17.50 9.33
C LYS A 9 -1.96 -18.10 8.91
N ARG A 10 -2.72 -17.40 8.07
CA ARG A 10 -4.00 -17.83 7.51
C ARG A 10 -3.84 -18.59 6.18
N GLY A 11 -2.61 -18.79 5.70
CA GLY A 11 -2.34 -19.47 4.42
C GLY A 11 -2.51 -18.59 3.19
N ALA A 12 -2.41 -17.26 3.34
CA ALA A 12 -2.47 -16.27 2.26
C ALA A 12 -1.27 -15.30 2.35
N ASP A 13 -1.17 -14.34 1.43
CA ASP A 13 -0.28 -13.17 1.55
C ASP A 13 -1.08 -11.90 1.23
N LEU A 14 -0.49 -10.72 1.43
CA LEU A 14 -1.11 -9.46 1.03
C LEU A 14 -1.23 -9.36 -0.50
N VAL A 15 -2.25 -8.65 -0.98
CA VAL A 15 -2.58 -8.58 -2.41
C VAL A 15 -1.51 -7.85 -3.21
N ILE A 16 -1.17 -8.38 -4.39
CA ILE A 16 -0.37 -7.71 -5.42
C ILE A 16 -1.36 -7.12 -6.42
N VAL A 17 -1.14 -5.87 -6.83
CA VAL A 17 -1.97 -5.18 -7.81
C VAL A 17 -1.18 -5.05 -9.11
N GLU A 18 -1.59 -5.78 -10.14
CA GLU A 18 -0.90 -5.83 -11.43
C GLU A 18 -1.54 -4.90 -12.47
N ASN A 19 -2.80 -4.52 -12.30
CA ASN A 19 -3.55 -3.74 -13.27
C ASN A 19 -4.61 -2.82 -12.62
N GLU A 20 -5.12 -1.87 -13.42
CA GLU A 20 -6.14 -0.90 -13.01
C GLU A 20 -7.46 -1.57 -12.60
N GLU A 21 -7.82 -2.69 -13.21
CA GLU A 21 -9.07 -3.41 -12.90
C GLU A 21 -9.02 -4.00 -11.48
N GLU A 22 -7.86 -4.51 -11.05
CA GLU A 22 -7.62 -4.98 -9.68
C GLU A 22 -7.65 -3.84 -8.68
N GLN A 23 -7.04 -2.69 -9.00
CA GLN A 23 -7.08 -1.49 -8.18
C GLN A 23 -8.53 -1.01 -7.99
N GLU A 24 -9.30 -0.91 -9.07
CA GLU A 24 -10.71 -0.55 -9.00
C GLU A 24 -11.54 -1.56 -8.20
N PHE A 25 -11.24 -2.85 -8.35
CA PHE A 25 -11.94 -3.90 -7.63
C PHE A 25 -11.71 -3.76 -6.11
N ILE A 26 -10.48 -3.53 -5.68
CA ILE A 26 -10.15 -3.30 -4.27
C ILE A 26 -10.86 -2.04 -3.78
N ALA A 27 -10.74 -0.93 -4.49
CA ALA A 27 -11.36 0.35 -4.11
C ALA A 27 -12.90 0.28 -4.02
N LYS A 28 -13.56 -0.47 -4.91
CA LYS A 28 -15.02 -0.68 -4.90
C LYS A 28 -15.48 -1.55 -3.72
N ASN A 29 -14.66 -2.51 -3.30
CA ASN A 29 -15.00 -3.44 -2.23
C ASN A 29 -14.51 -2.98 -0.85
N ASN A 30 -13.56 -2.04 -0.81
CA ASN A 30 -13.21 -1.33 0.41
C ASN A 30 -14.34 -0.38 0.80
N LYS A 31 -14.77 -0.47 2.06
CA LYS A 31 -15.68 0.55 2.60
C LYS A 31 -14.87 1.82 2.81
N LYS A 32 -15.46 2.99 2.53
CA LYS A 32 -14.83 4.32 2.66
C LYS A 32 -14.27 4.68 4.03
N GLU A 33 -14.41 3.84 5.04
CA GLU A 33 -13.88 4.04 6.41
C GLU A 33 -12.89 2.93 6.82
N ASP A 34 -12.69 1.91 5.97
CA ASP A 34 -11.82 0.77 6.24
C ASP A 34 -10.52 0.92 5.43
N HIS A 35 -9.41 1.13 6.13
CA HIS A 35 -8.08 1.07 5.51
C HIS A 35 -7.69 -0.40 5.28
N CYS A 36 -7.35 -0.78 4.05
CA CYS A 36 -6.76 -2.09 3.77
C CYS A 36 -5.27 -1.97 3.46
N TRP A 37 -4.49 -2.93 3.98
CA TRP A 37 -3.08 -3.10 3.64
C TRP A 37 -2.94 -3.94 2.38
N ILE A 38 -2.10 -3.48 1.44
CA ILE A 38 -1.71 -4.24 0.25
C ILE A 38 -0.27 -4.76 0.37
N GLY A 39 0.14 -5.60 -0.57
CA GLY A 39 1.44 -6.26 -0.57
C GLY A 39 2.59 -5.40 -1.08
N LEU A 40 2.46 -4.08 -1.12
CA LEU A 40 3.49 -3.16 -1.59
C LEU A 40 4.17 -2.48 -0.40
N SER A 41 5.49 -2.47 -0.38
CA SER A 41 6.28 -1.81 0.67
C SER A 41 7.65 -1.38 0.17
N ASP A 42 8.25 -0.38 0.80
CA ASP A 42 9.62 0.08 0.56
C ASP A 42 10.53 -0.16 1.79
N LEU A 43 10.10 -1.07 2.67
CA LEU A 43 10.77 -1.43 3.93
C LEU A 43 12.27 -1.72 3.81
N GLU A 44 12.73 -2.21 2.66
CA GLU A 44 14.14 -2.52 2.43
C GLU A 44 14.96 -1.30 2.03
N THR A 45 14.39 -0.40 1.23
CA THR A 45 15.07 0.79 0.70
C THR A 45 14.03 1.85 0.38
N GLU A 46 14.06 2.94 1.14
CA GLU A 46 13.20 4.12 0.97
C GLU A 46 13.13 4.56 -0.51
N GLY A 47 11.90 4.78 -1.00
CA GLY A 47 11.65 5.17 -2.39
C GLY A 47 11.82 4.05 -3.42
N THR A 48 12.12 2.81 -2.97
CA THR A 48 12.14 1.61 -3.80
C THR A 48 11.01 0.68 -3.39
N TRP A 49 9.91 0.76 -4.12
CA TRP A 49 8.71 -0.03 -3.86
C TRP A 49 8.81 -1.45 -4.40
N ILE A 50 8.66 -2.42 -3.50
CA ILE A 50 8.78 -3.87 -3.76
C ILE A 50 7.50 -4.58 -3.29
N TRP A 51 6.98 -5.47 -4.14
CA TRP A 51 5.86 -6.33 -3.81
C TRP A 51 6.27 -7.49 -2.91
N VAL A 52 5.31 -8.11 -2.22
CA VAL A 52 5.55 -9.27 -1.34
C VAL A 52 6.19 -10.48 -2.05
N ASP A 53 6.12 -10.57 -3.39
CA ASP A 53 6.78 -11.59 -4.21
C ASP A 53 8.22 -11.20 -4.62
N GLY A 54 8.68 -10.00 -4.28
CA GLY A 54 9.99 -9.46 -4.60
C GLY A 54 10.07 -8.73 -5.95
N SER A 55 8.96 -8.61 -6.68
CA SER A 55 8.94 -7.84 -7.93
C SER A 55 8.93 -6.33 -7.65
N PRO A 56 9.65 -5.51 -8.44
CA PRO A 56 9.60 -4.06 -8.29
C PRO A 56 8.29 -3.50 -8.87
N LEU A 57 7.81 -2.41 -8.29
CA LEU A 57 6.69 -1.65 -8.87
C LEU A 57 7.08 -1.10 -10.25
N GLN A 58 6.45 -1.61 -11.31
CA GLN A 58 6.72 -1.16 -12.69
C GLN A 58 5.85 0.03 -13.10
N THR A 59 4.57 -0.02 -12.73
CA THR A 59 3.60 1.05 -12.95
C THR A 59 2.77 1.15 -11.69
N GLY A 60 2.84 2.28 -11.00
CA GLY A 60 1.89 2.59 -9.94
C GLY A 60 0.63 3.19 -10.53
N PHE A 61 -0.54 2.67 -10.18
CA PHE A 61 -1.84 3.26 -10.56
C PHE A 61 -2.24 4.40 -9.62
N TRP A 62 -1.24 5.21 -9.25
CA TRP A 62 -1.40 6.31 -8.32
C TRP A 62 -1.96 7.54 -9.03
N GLY A 63 -2.69 8.37 -8.31
CA GLY A 63 -3.01 9.72 -8.76
C GLY A 63 -1.73 10.53 -9.05
N SER A 64 -1.85 11.57 -9.87
CA SER A 64 -0.70 12.44 -10.16
C SER A 64 -0.23 13.14 -8.88
N GLY A 65 0.92 12.76 -8.34
CA GLY A 65 1.44 13.27 -7.06
C GLY A 65 1.70 12.20 -6.00
N GLU A 66 1.24 10.98 -6.25
CA GLU A 66 1.27 9.84 -5.33
C GLU A 66 2.24 8.74 -5.82
N PRO A 67 2.77 7.88 -4.92
CA PRO A 67 2.51 7.84 -3.49
C PRO A 67 3.22 8.99 -2.76
N ASP A 68 2.49 9.71 -1.92
CA ASP A 68 2.92 10.79 -1.03
C ASP A 68 2.92 10.28 0.42
N ASP A 69 4.05 10.50 1.10
CA ASP A 69 4.25 10.08 2.48
C ASP A 69 3.81 11.17 3.47
N HIS A 70 2.62 11.76 3.33
CA HIS A 70 2.24 12.91 4.15
C HIS A 70 1.19 12.57 5.21
N TYR A 71 1.65 12.32 6.44
CA TYR A 71 0.78 12.43 7.61
C TYR A 71 1.17 13.62 8.50
N TRP A 72 0.11 14.27 9.01
CA TRP A 72 0.19 15.49 9.80
C TRP A 72 0.03 15.16 11.28
N ILE A 73 1.03 15.51 12.11
CA ILE A 73 0.93 15.46 13.57
C ILE A 73 1.35 16.81 14.15
N ASN A 74 0.49 17.41 14.98
CA ASN A 74 0.74 18.70 15.64
C ASN A 74 1.21 19.82 14.69
N ASN A 75 0.54 20.00 13.54
CA ASN A 75 0.88 20.99 12.51
C ASN A 75 2.31 20.86 11.95
N LYS A 76 2.89 19.67 12.03
CA LYS A 76 4.17 19.32 11.41
C LYS A 76 3.95 18.16 10.43
N LYS A 77 4.60 18.26 9.27
CA LYS A 77 4.69 17.22 8.25
C LYS A 77 5.76 16.21 8.68
N TYR A 78 5.43 14.94 8.68
CA TYR A 78 6.37 13.85 8.94
C TYR A 78 6.32 12.88 7.77
N GLU A 79 7.50 12.47 7.32
CA GLU A 79 7.74 11.48 6.29
C GLU A 79 8.09 10.18 7.03
N LYS A 80 7.10 9.32 7.33
CA LYS A 80 7.36 7.90 7.67
C LYS A 80 6.12 7.04 7.92
N SER A 81 5.54 6.45 6.89
CA SER A 81 4.66 5.31 7.08
C SER A 81 5.10 4.25 6.11
N ASP A 82 5.83 3.26 6.62
CA ASP A 82 6.47 2.14 5.91
C ASP A 82 5.43 1.16 5.28
N CYS A 83 4.32 1.69 4.77
CA CYS A 83 3.01 1.07 4.77
C CYS A 83 2.01 2.02 4.07
N VAL A 84 1.57 1.67 2.84
CA VAL A 84 0.52 2.43 2.12
C VAL A 84 -0.87 1.90 2.50
N PRO A 85 -1.72 2.67 3.21
CA PRO A 85 -3.14 2.39 3.24
C PRO A 85 -3.75 2.74 1.87
N ASP A 86 -4.67 1.90 1.37
CA ASP A 86 -5.42 2.12 0.12
C ASP A 86 -6.36 3.34 0.19
N TYR A 87 -5.80 4.53 0.22
CA TYR A 87 -6.50 5.78 -0.05
C TYR A 87 -5.64 6.59 -0.99
N ASP A 88 -6.10 6.75 -2.24
CA ASP A 88 -5.96 8.01 -2.94
C ASP A 88 -7.05 8.18 -4.00
N TRP A 89 -7.91 9.16 -3.73
CA TRP A 89 -8.91 9.72 -4.64
C TRP A 89 -8.58 11.19 -4.90
#